data_AF-A0A1H8JVV6-F1
#
_entry.id   AF-A0A1H8JVV6-F1
#
_cell.length_a   1.000
_cell.length_b   1.000
_cell.length_c   1.000
_cell.angle_alpha   90.00
_cell.angle_beta   90.00
_cell.angle_gamma   90.00
#
_symmetry.space_group_name_H-M   'P 1'
#
loop_
_entity.id
_entity.type
_entity.pdbx_description
1 polymer ?
#
loop_
_entity_poly.entity_id
_entity_poly.type
_entity_poly.pdbx_seq_one_letter_code
_entity_poly.pdbx_strand_id
1 'polypeptide(L)' 'MDVLVVAVGHGSYRAMTPADLRPLCRGEQPILADVKSLYDRHAAGAQGFAVFRL' A
#
# COMPACT_ATOMS: atom_id res chain seq x y z
N MET A 1 -11.34 -6.34 -0.30
CA MET A 1 -10.03 -6.12 0.36
C MET A 1 -9.86 -4.63 0.33
N ASP A 2 -10.37 -4.02 1.37
CA ASP A 2 -10.64 -2.58 1.47
C ASP A 2 -9.45 -1.86 2.13
N VAL A 3 -8.59 -2.62 2.83
CA VAL A 3 -7.37 -2.15 3.49
C VAL A 3 -6.23 -3.15 3.30
N LEU A 4 -5.06 -2.67 2.90
CA LEU A 4 -3.79 -3.40 2.93
C LEU A 4 -2.93 -2.83 4.06
N VAL A 5 -2.69 -3.62 5.11
CA VAL A 5 -1.85 -3.24 6.25
C VAL A 5 -0.46 -3.85 6.10
N VAL A 6 0.56 -3.01 5.97
CA VAL A 6 1.96 -3.44 5.94
C VAL A 6 2.57 -3.19 7.32
N ALA A 7 2.33 -4.13 8.24
CA ALA A 7 2.80 -4.06 9.63
C ALA A 7 4.20 -4.65 9.83
N VAL A 8 4.64 -5.53 8.93
CA VAL A 8 5.94 -6.22 9.01
C VAL A 8 6.60 -6.18 7.65
N GLY A 9 7.86 -5.75 7.59
CA GLY A 9 8.67 -5.71 6.37
C GLY A 9 9.13 -7.11 5.95
N HIS A 10 8.20 -8.02 5.68
CA HIS A 10 8.54 -9.27 4.99
C HIS A 10 9.12 -8.87 3.62
N GLY A 11 10.34 -9.33 3.31
CA GLY A 11 11.11 -8.84 2.16
C GLY A 11 10.36 -8.89 0.83
N SER A 12 9.44 -9.85 0.69
CA SER A 12 8.55 -10.00 -0.47
C SER A 12 7.66 -8.79 -0.73
N TYR A 13 7.14 -8.15 0.32
CA TYR A 13 6.31 -6.94 0.18
C TYR A 13 7.17 -5.71 -0.07
N ARG A 14 8.37 -5.63 0.53
CA ARG A 14 9.30 -4.52 0.30
C ARG A 14 9.80 -4.45 -1.14
N ALA A 15 9.81 -5.57 -1.86
CA ALA A 15 10.18 -5.66 -3.27
C ALA A 15 9.04 -5.35 -4.23
N MET A 16 7.78 -5.35 -3.77
CA MET A 16 6.62 -5.01 -4.58
C MET A 16 6.46 -3.50 -4.68
N THR A 17 6.01 -3.00 -5.82
CA THR A 17 5.65 -1.60 -6.00
C THR A 17 4.17 -1.37 -5.66
N PRO A 18 3.75 -0.13 -5.38
CA PRO A 18 2.32 0.19 -5.21
C PRO A 18 1.45 -0.25 -6.40
N ALA A 19 2.00 -0.29 -7.61
CA ALA A 19 1.29 -0.78 -8.79
C ALA A 19 1.03 -2.30 -8.71
N ASP A 20 1.98 -3.08 -8.19
CA ASP A 20 1.83 -4.52 -7.99
C ASP A 20 0.79 -4.85 -6.90
N LEU A 21 0.61 -3.94 -5.94
CA LEU A 21 -0.36 -4.08 -4.85
C LEU A 21 -1.80 -3.75 -5.28
N ARG A 22 -1.97 -2.91 -6.30
CA ARG A 22 -3.29 -2.39 -6.71
C ARG A 22 -4.25 -3.50 -7.19
N PRO A 23 -3.84 -4.47 -8.03
CA PRO A 23 -4.69 -5.59 -8.45
C PRO A 23 -5.12 -6.52 -7.30
N LEU A 24 -4.38 -6.51 -6.19
CA LEU A 24 -4.68 -7.32 -5.00
C LEU A 24 -5.80 -6.70 -4.14
N CYS A 25 -6.09 -5.41 -4.34
CA CYS A 25 -7.12 -4.69 -3.62
C CYS A 25 -8.44 -4.70 -4.40
N ARG A 26 -9.56 -4.89 -3.70
CA ARG A 26 -10.90 -4.82 -4.29
C ARG A 26 -11.59 -3.59 -3.71
N GLY A 27 -11.79 -2.56 -4.52
CA GLY A 27 -12.38 -1.27 -4.13
C GLY A 27 -11.85 -0.09 -4.94
N GLU A 28 -12.66 0.96 -5.08
CA GLU A 28 -12.31 2.15 -5.86
C GLU A 28 -11.16 2.94 -5.22
N GLN A 29 -11.09 3.00 -3.88
CA GLN A 29 -10.04 3.72 -3.15
C GLN A 29 -9.54 2.90 -1.94
N PRO A 30 -8.67 1.90 -2.15
CA PRO A 30 -8.13 1.07 -1.09
C PRO A 30 -7.21 1.86 -0.16
N ILE A 31 -7.21 1.52 1.12
CA ILE A 31 -6.34 2.16 2.11
C ILE A 31 -5.03 1.37 2.21
N LEU A 32 -3.89 2.04 2.00
CA LEU A 32 -2.56 1.52 2.29
C LEU A 32 -2.12 2.02 3.67
N ALA A 33 -2.22 1.16 4.68
CA ALA A 33 -1.74 1.44 6.02
C ALA A 33 -0.27 1.03 6.13
N ASP A 34 0.62 2.02 6.07
CA ASP A 34 2.06 1.86 6.08
C ASP A 34 2.65 2.32 7.41
N VAL A 35 2.81 1.36 8.34
CA VAL A 35 3.34 1.61 9.69
C VAL A 35 4.86 1.81 9.69
N LYS A 36 5.54 1.36 8.62
CA LYS A 36 7.00 1.34 8.53
C LYS A 36 7.54 2.35 7.52
N SER A 37 6.68 3.17 6.93
CA SER A 37 7.02 4.12 5.86
C SER A 37 7.82 3.48 4.72
N LEU A 38 7.41 2.27 4.31
CA LEU A 38 8.06 1.50 3.24
C LEU A 38 7.76 2.03 1.83
N TYR A 39 6.61 2.70 1.65
CA TYR A 39 6.17 3.18 0.34
C TYR A 39 6.09 4.70 0.29
N ASP A 40 6.47 5.26 -0.85
CA ASP A 40 6.26 6.67 -1.13
C ASP A 40 4.74 6.98 -1.25
N ARG A 41 4.29 8.00 -0.51
CA ARG A 41 2.87 8.35 -0.45
C ARG A 41 2.33 8.91 -1.76
N HIS A 42 3.18 9.59 -2.54
CA HIS A 42 2.78 10.17 -3.81
C HIS A 42 2.67 9.08 -4.86
N ALA A 43 3.62 8.14 -4.88
CA ALA A 43 3.55 6.95 -5.73
C ALA A 43 2.32 6.08 -5.41
N ALA A 44 2.00 5.87 -4.13
CA ALA A 44 0.80 5.16 -3.72
C ALA A 44 -0.50 5.92 -4.09
N GLY A 45 -0.54 7.24 -3.86
CA GLY A 45 -1.67 8.08 -4.25
C GLY A 45 -1.92 8.08 -5.76
N ALA A 46 -0.86 8.08 -6.57
CA ALA A 46 -0.96 7.97 -8.04
C ALA A 46 -1.58 6.64 -8.50
N GLN A 47 -1.48 5.59 -7.69
CA GLN A 47 -2.14 4.30 -7.92
C GLN A 47 -3.56 4.23 -7.33
N GLY A 48 -4.06 5.32 -6.75
CA GLY A 48 -5.40 5.43 -6.18
C GLY A 48 -5.53 4.89 -4.76
N PHE A 49 -4.42 4.77 -4.02
CA PHE A 49 -4.46 4.44 -2.60
C PHE A 49 -4.72 5.66 -1.73
N ALA A 50 -5.55 5.50 -0.71
CA ALA A 50 -5.55 6.38 0.46
C ALA A 50 -4.45 5.91 1.42
N VAL A 51 -3.46 6.75 1.71
CA VAL A 51 -2.31 6.35 2.54
C VAL A 51 -2.54 6.74 4.00
N PHE A 52 -2.46 5.77 4.91
CA PHE A 52 -2.48 5.99 6.34
C PHE A 52 -1.13 5.60 6.95
N ARG A 53 -0.54 6.46 7.79
CA ARG A 53 0.74 6.22 8.47
C ARG A 53 0.59 6.46 9.97
N LEU A 54 1.34 5.72 10.77
CA LEU A 54 1.49 5.93 12.23
C LEU A 54 2.72 6.79 12.53
#